data_AF-A0A1I8IXK7-F1
#
_entry.id   AF-A0A1I8IXK7-F1
#
_cell.length_a   1.000
_cell.length_b   1.000
_cell.length_c   1.000
_cell.angle_alpha   90.00
_cell.angle_beta   90.00
_cell.angle_gamma   90.00
#
_symmetry.space_group_name_H-M   'P 1'
#
loop_
_entity.id
_entity.type
_entity.pdbx_description
1 polymer ?
#
loop_
_entity_poly.entity_id
_entity_poly.type
_entity_poly.pdbx_seq_one_letter_code
_entity_poly.pdbx_strand_id
1 'polypeptide(L)'
;MSDNAKRALFTSVSQAAYDLRRNSTVNAGVIGVAGADLAMNQFDQLGPAWELGPLAYIFIVNNNGFVIYHPELRTIDSSGNPLLFYSSRDIASIEVPADSVPVFNEPDYNLTLRTALVQRQTGTFDFARIRLYNGN
;
A
#
# COMPACT_ATOMS: atom_id res chain seq x y z
N MET A 1 -21.57 -22.62 10.57
CA MET A 1 -20.98 -21.28 10.77
C MET A 1 -19.49 -21.43 10.48
N SER A 2 -19.08 -21.13 9.25
CA SER A 2 -17.67 -21.27 8.83
C SER A 2 -16.91 -20.09 9.39
N ASP A 3 -16.00 -20.35 10.32
CA ASP A 3 -15.03 -19.39 10.79
C ASP A 3 -14.11 -19.05 9.62
N ASN A 4 -14.50 -18.03 8.85
CA ASN A 4 -13.66 -17.42 7.84
C ASN A 4 -12.47 -16.87 8.61
N ALA A 5 -11.37 -17.62 8.65
CA ALA A 5 -10.07 -17.10 9.01
C ALA A 5 -9.84 -15.86 8.14
N LYS A 6 -10.14 -14.69 8.72
CA LYS A 6 -10.09 -13.40 8.04
C LYS A 6 -8.63 -13.25 7.64
N ARG A 7 -8.34 -13.43 6.33
CA ARG A 7 -6.98 -13.33 5.82
C ARG A 7 -6.50 -11.92 6.10
N ALA A 8 -5.68 -11.77 7.14
CA ALA A 8 -5.12 -10.51 7.55
C ALA A 8 -3.88 -10.23 6.70
N LEU A 9 -3.83 -9.05 6.12
CA LEU A 9 -2.63 -8.55 5.47
C LEU A 9 -1.73 -7.91 6.52
N PHE A 10 -0.43 -8.09 6.36
CA PHE A 10 0.58 -7.55 7.26
C PHE A 10 1.61 -6.75 6.46
N THR A 11 2.16 -5.73 7.10
CA THR A 11 3.36 -5.03 6.63
C THR A 11 4.40 -5.08 7.74
N SER A 12 5.63 -5.46 7.39
CA SER A 12 6.71 -5.64 8.35
C SER A 12 7.73 -4.54 8.19
N VAL A 13 8.12 -3.92 9.30
CA VAL A 13 9.28 -3.01 9.36
C VAL A 13 10.45 -3.75 9.97
N SER A 14 11.62 -3.65 9.33
CA SER A 14 12.81 -4.42 9.70
C SER A 14 14.04 -3.53 9.86
N GLN A 15 14.85 -3.80 10.87
CA GLN A 15 16.11 -3.12 11.14
C GLN A 15 17.25 -4.13 11.30
N ALA A 16 18.35 -3.90 10.59
CA ALA A 16 19.56 -4.73 10.72
C ALA A 16 20.25 -4.47 12.08
N ALA A 17 20.64 -5.54 12.76
CA ALA A 17 21.43 -5.51 13.98
C ALA A 17 22.92 -5.66 13.63
N TYR A 18 23.75 -4.81 14.22
CA TYR A 18 25.19 -4.75 13.94
C TYR A 18 26.01 -5.10 15.19
N ASP A 19 27.17 -5.73 14.97
CA ASP A 19 28.14 -5.93 16.06
C ASP A 19 28.78 -4.57 16.45
N LEU A 20 28.71 -4.23 17.73
CA LEU A 20 29.22 -2.97 18.29
C LEU A 20 30.59 -3.12 18.97
N ARG A 21 31.20 -4.32 18.96
CA ARG A 21 32.49 -4.57 19.60
C ARG A 21 33.60 -3.73 18.94
N ARG A 22 34.20 -2.81 19.70
CA ARG A 22 35.23 -1.86 19.23
C ARG A 22 36.66 -2.42 19.12
N ASN A 23 36.89 -3.68 19.50
CA ASN A 23 38.25 -4.26 19.60
C ASN A 23 38.40 -5.58 18.84
N SER A 24 37.56 -5.83 17.82
CA SER A 24 37.73 -6.96 16.91
C SER A 24 38.45 -6.50 15.65
N THR A 25 39.55 -7.18 15.29
CA THR A 25 40.17 -7.10 13.96
C THR A 25 39.27 -7.65 12.84
N VAL A 26 38.10 -8.19 13.21
CA VAL A 26 37.04 -8.66 12.33
C VAL A 26 36.06 -7.52 12.08
N ASN A 27 35.82 -7.24 10.80
CA ASN A 27 34.95 -6.18 10.28
C ASN A 27 33.58 -6.18 10.99
N ALA A 28 33.13 -5.02 11.48
CA ALA A 28 31.84 -4.88 12.17
C ALA A 28 30.69 -5.21 11.20
N GLY A 29 30.12 -6.41 11.33
CA GLY A 29 29.14 -6.96 10.40
C GLY A 29 27.71 -6.93 10.93
N VAL A 30 26.76 -7.23 10.03
CA VAL A 30 25.37 -7.52 10.39
C VAL A 30 25.33 -8.87 11.11
N ILE A 31 24.76 -8.89 12.31
CA ILE A 31 24.61 -10.10 13.16
C ILE A 31 23.19 -10.65 13.16
N GLY A 32 22.23 -9.89 12.61
CA GLY A 32 20.84 -10.32 12.50
C GLY A 32 19.93 -9.20 11.99
N VAL A 33 18.63 -9.49 11.99
CA VAL A 33 17.57 -8.54 11.61
C VAL A 33 16.46 -8.64 12.65
N ALA A 34 16.07 -7.51 13.23
CA ALA A 34 14.86 -7.40 14.03
C ALA A 34 13.71 -6.93 13.12
N GLY A 35 12.53 -7.52 13.26
CA GLY A 35 11.34 -7.15 12.50
C GLY A 35 10.13 -6.99 13.42
N ALA A 36 9.20 -6.11 13.03
CA ALA A 36 7.89 -5.95 13.68
C ALA A 36 6.79 -5.94 12.63
N ASP A 37 5.77 -6.77 12.84
CA ASP A 37 4.63 -6.91 11.93
C ASP A 37 3.47 -6.02 12.37
N LEU A 38 2.94 -5.25 11.42
CA LEU A 38 1.74 -4.42 11.58
C LEU A 38 0.62 -5.04 10.77
N ALA A 39 -0.50 -5.34 11.42
CA ALA A 39 -1.69 -5.82 10.75
C ALA A 39 -2.41 -4.65 10.06
N MET A 40 -2.85 -4.81 8.82
CA MET A 40 -3.42 -3.71 8.04
C MET A 40 -4.70 -3.11 8.66
N ASN A 41 -5.44 -3.87 9.46
CA ASN A 41 -6.60 -3.39 10.21
C ASN A 41 -6.24 -2.37 11.32
N GLN A 42 -4.97 -2.27 11.71
CA GLN A 42 -4.51 -1.22 12.62
C GLN A 42 -4.50 0.15 11.94
N PHE A 43 -4.35 0.21 10.61
CA PHE A 43 -4.39 1.47 9.86
C PHE A 43 -5.80 2.08 9.83
N ASP A 44 -6.85 1.27 9.97
CA ASP A 44 -8.23 1.77 10.10
C ASP A 44 -8.39 2.69 11.33
N GLN A 45 -7.53 2.53 12.34
CA GLN A 45 -7.54 3.37 13.54
C GLN A 45 -6.85 4.72 13.35
N LEU A 46 -5.98 4.86 12.32
CA LEU A 46 -5.25 6.10 12.05
C LEU A 46 -6.12 7.17 11.38
N GLY A 47 -7.21 6.77 10.73
CA GLY A 47 -8.12 7.67 10.02
C GLY A 47 -9.55 7.24 10.24
N PRO A 48 -10.11 7.41 11.45
CA PRO A 48 -11.48 7.02 11.69
C PRO A 48 -12.43 7.79 10.77
N ALA A 49 -13.36 7.07 10.15
CA ALA A 49 -14.28 7.63 9.15
C ALA A 49 -15.07 8.86 9.62
N TRP A 50 -15.32 8.98 10.93
CA TRP A 50 -16.04 10.12 11.51
C TRP A 50 -15.21 11.41 11.56
N GLU A 51 -13.87 11.36 11.52
CA GLU A 51 -13.00 12.53 11.40
C GLU A 51 -12.86 13.01 9.95
N LEU A 52 -12.88 12.07 9.01
CA LEU A 52 -12.66 12.34 7.58
C LEU A 52 -13.94 12.76 6.84
N GLY A 53 -15.09 12.26 7.28
CA GLY A 53 -16.38 12.42 6.61
C GLY A 53 -16.68 11.30 5.59
N PRO A 54 -17.92 11.21 5.07
CA PRO A 54 -18.41 10.01 4.37
C PRO A 54 -17.74 9.70 3.03
N LEU A 55 -17.10 10.69 2.41
CA LEU A 55 -16.51 10.57 1.07
C LEU A 55 -14.98 10.57 1.09
N ALA A 56 -14.37 10.71 2.27
CA ALA A 56 -12.93 10.76 2.42
C ALA A 56 -12.41 9.46 3.01
N TYR A 57 -11.18 9.10 2.62
CA TYR A 57 -10.47 7.92 3.11
C TYR A 57 -8.98 8.22 3.12
N ILE A 58 -8.25 7.38 3.84
CA ILE A 58 -6.80 7.39 3.87
C ILE A 58 -6.26 6.19 3.10
N PHE A 59 -5.10 6.38 2.48
CA PHE A 59 -4.36 5.32 1.83
C PHE A 59 -2.86 5.52 2.06
N ILE A 60 -2.10 4.45 1.95
CA ILE A 60 -0.65 4.44 2.15
C ILE A 60 0.00 3.82 0.93
N VAL A 61 0.98 4.52 0.37
CA VAL A 61 1.79 4.06 -0.77
C VAL A 61 3.27 4.08 -0.40
N ASN A 62 4.05 3.22 -1.05
CA ASN A 62 5.51 3.33 -1.02
C ASN A 62 6.03 4.32 -2.06
N ASN A 63 7.33 4.59 -2.00
CA ASN A 63 8.04 5.48 -2.92
C ASN A 63 8.08 5.01 -4.38
N ASN A 64 7.66 3.78 -4.67
CA ASN A 64 7.60 3.24 -6.02
C ASN A 64 6.18 3.34 -6.62
N GLY A 65 5.19 3.82 -5.84
CA GLY A 65 3.79 3.90 -6.25
C GLY A 65 2.96 2.64 -5.94
N PHE A 66 3.54 1.65 -5.26
CA PHE A 66 2.78 0.48 -4.83
C PHE A 66 2.00 0.75 -3.54
N VAL A 67 0.79 0.22 -3.49
CA VAL A 67 -0.13 0.39 -2.38
C VAL A 67 0.24 -0.53 -1.22
N ILE A 68 0.43 0.06 -0.04
CA ILE A 68 0.56 -0.65 1.23
C ILE A 68 -0.82 -0.82 1.87
N TYR A 69 -1.63 0.25 1.89
CA TYR A 69 -2.98 0.20 2.47
C TYR A 69 -3.93 1.03 1.61
N HIS A 70 -5.11 0.49 1.32
CA HIS A 70 -6.18 1.16 0.60
C HIS A 70 -7.51 0.45 0.86
N PRO A 71 -8.64 1.16 1.06
CA PRO A 71 -9.94 0.53 1.30
C PRO A 71 -10.34 -0.51 0.22
N GLU A 72 -10.03 -0.21 -1.05
CA GLU A 72 -10.25 -1.09 -2.20
C GLU A 72 -9.08 -2.05 -2.54
N LEU A 73 -8.08 -2.21 -1.66
CA LEU A 73 -7.02 -3.19 -1.90
C LEU A 73 -7.58 -4.62 -1.71
N ARG A 74 -7.92 -5.26 -2.81
CA ARG A 74 -8.45 -6.62 -2.82
C ARG A 74 -7.35 -7.66 -2.94
N THR A 75 -7.45 -8.72 -2.15
CA THR A 75 -6.57 -9.91 -2.21
C THR A 75 -7.19 -11.06 -2.99
N ILE A 76 -8.51 -11.01 -3.23
CA ILE A 76 -9.29 -12.04 -3.89
C ILE A 76 -10.13 -11.44 -5.01
N ASP A 77 -10.26 -12.19 -6.10
CA ASP A 77 -11.08 -11.83 -7.26
C ASP A 77 -12.58 -12.02 -6.95
N SER A 78 -13.44 -11.70 -7.92
CA SER A 78 -14.89 -11.86 -7.81
C SER A 78 -15.33 -13.33 -7.68
N SER A 79 -14.46 -14.26 -8.08
CA SER A 79 -14.67 -15.71 -8.04
C SER A 79 -14.08 -16.38 -6.77
N GLY A 80 -13.46 -15.61 -5.88
CA GLY A 80 -12.82 -16.08 -4.64
C GLY A 80 -11.39 -16.60 -4.80
N ASN A 81 -10.78 -16.49 -5.99
CA ASN A 81 -9.38 -16.87 -6.20
C ASN A 81 -8.44 -15.75 -5.73
N PRO A 82 -7.23 -16.08 -5.24
CA PRO A 82 -6.23 -15.07 -4.94
C PRO A 82 -5.88 -14.23 -6.18
N LEU A 83 -5.95 -12.91 -6.04
CA LEU A 83 -5.48 -12.01 -7.09
C LEU A 83 -3.97 -12.13 -7.23
N LEU A 84 -3.48 -12.38 -8.44
CA LEU A 84 -2.06 -12.35 -8.70
C LEU A 84 -1.51 -10.94 -8.43
N PHE A 85 -0.31 -10.88 -7.87
CA PHE A 85 0.42 -9.63 -7.60
C PHE A 85 -0.33 -8.61 -6.73
N TYR A 86 -1.27 -9.05 -5.88
CA TYR A 86 -2.00 -8.16 -4.97
C TYR A 86 -1.07 -7.34 -4.05
N SER A 87 0.09 -7.91 -3.68
CA SER A 87 1.10 -7.25 -2.83
C SER A 87 1.92 -6.18 -3.55
N SER A 88 1.85 -6.11 -4.87
CA SER A 88 2.62 -5.20 -5.72
C SER A 88 1.70 -4.41 -6.66
N ARG A 89 0.50 -4.08 -6.19
CA ARG A 89 -0.50 -3.33 -6.96
C ARG A 89 -0.15 -1.83 -6.95
N ASP A 90 -0.07 -1.22 -8.12
CA ASP A 90 0.23 0.22 -8.27
C ASP A 90 -1.02 1.07 -8.01
N ILE A 91 -0.86 2.25 -7.41
CA ILE A 91 -1.94 3.20 -7.13
C ILE A 91 -2.73 3.60 -8.39
N ALA A 92 -2.06 3.71 -9.53
CA ALA A 92 -2.69 4.03 -10.82
C ALA A 92 -3.64 2.95 -11.34
N SER A 93 -3.57 1.73 -10.79
CA SER A 93 -4.51 0.65 -11.11
C SER A 93 -5.79 0.68 -10.27
N ILE A 94 -5.76 1.39 -9.14
CA ILE A 94 -6.87 1.50 -8.19
C ILE A 94 -7.59 2.83 -8.42
N GLU A 95 -6.82 3.90 -8.43
CA GLU A 95 -7.27 5.28 -8.56
C GLU A 95 -7.15 5.73 -10.02
N VAL A 96 -8.21 5.50 -10.79
CA VAL A 96 -8.23 5.79 -12.22
C VAL A 96 -9.03 7.07 -12.47
N PRO A 97 -8.58 8.00 -13.33
CA PRO A 97 -9.39 9.15 -13.71
C PRO A 97 -10.73 8.74 -14.30
N ALA A 98 -11.78 9.52 -14.02
CA ALA A 98 -13.16 9.23 -14.44
C ALA A 98 -13.35 9.31 -15.96
N ASP A 99 -12.56 10.14 -16.62
CA ASP A 99 -12.52 10.34 -18.07
C ASP A 99 -11.65 9.31 -18.81
N SER A 100 -10.78 8.60 -18.08
CA SER A 100 -9.88 7.60 -18.65
C SER A 100 -10.55 6.23 -18.71
N VAL A 101 -10.34 5.51 -19.82
CA VAL A 101 -10.71 4.09 -19.91
C VAL A 101 -9.63 3.31 -19.15
N PRO A 102 -9.98 2.61 -18.05
CA PRO A 102 -9.02 1.76 -17.37
C PRO A 102 -8.57 0.67 -18.36
N VAL A 103 -7.29 0.66 -18.71
CA VAL A 103 -6.75 -0.46 -19.48
C VAL A 103 -6.54 -1.61 -18.50
N PHE A 104 -7.18 -2.74 -18.77
CA PHE A 104 -7.13 -3.89 -17.88
C PHE A 104 -5.68 -4.31 -17.66
N ASN A 105 -5.23 -4.28 -16.40
CA ASN A 105 -3.88 -4.68 -15.99
C ASN A 105 -2.74 -3.79 -16.51
N GLU A 106 -3.03 -2.60 -17.02
CA GLU A 106 -2.01 -1.63 -17.45
C GLU A 106 -2.23 -0.29 -16.76
N PRO A 107 -1.60 -0.06 -15.59
CA PRO A 107 -1.68 1.22 -14.90
C PRO A 107 -1.05 2.33 -15.73
N ASP A 108 -1.72 3.48 -15.80
CA ASP A 108 -1.12 4.67 -16.38
C ASP A 108 -0.09 5.27 -15.40
N TYR A 109 1.19 5.04 -15.70
CA TYR A 109 2.28 5.51 -14.85
C TYR A 109 2.49 7.03 -14.88
N ASN A 110 1.84 7.73 -15.82
CA ASN A 110 1.91 9.19 -15.98
C ASN A 110 0.79 9.94 -15.23
N LEU A 111 -0.04 9.23 -14.46
CA LEU A 111 -1.06 9.89 -13.64
C LEU A 111 -0.43 10.90 -12.68
N THR A 112 -0.97 12.12 -12.68
CA THR A 112 -0.48 13.23 -11.84
C THR A 112 -0.39 12.84 -10.36
N LEU A 113 -1.41 12.14 -9.85
CA LEU A 113 -1.42 11.63 -8.47
C LEU A 113 -0.22 10.71 -8.21
N ARG A 114 0.01 9.72 -9.08
CA ARG A 114 1.12 8.78 -8.94
C ARG A 114 2.46 9.50 -9.01
N THR A 115 2.65 10.39 -9.98
CA THR A 115 3.89 11.14 -10.14
C THR A 115 4.19 12.00 -8.91
N ALA A 116 3.19 12.69 -8.36
CA ALA A 116 3.34 13.48 -7.15
C ALA A 116 3.77 12.62 -5.95
N LEU A 117 3.15 11.45 -5.76
CA LEU A 117 3.48 10.51 -4.69
C LEU A 117 4.89 9.93 -4.81
N VAL A 118 5.28 9.48 -6.01
CA VAL A 118 6.62 8.94 -6.28
C VAL A 118 7.71 10.00 -6.10
N GLN A 119 7.41 11.25 -6.49
CA GLN A 119 8.31 12.40 -6.29
C GLN A 119 8.28 12.95 -4.86
N ARG A 120 7.50 12.36 -3.94
CA ARG A 120 7.35 12.78 -2.54
C ARG A 120 6.91 14.24 -2.41
N GLN A 121 6.09 14.71 -3.34
CA GLN A 121 5.51 16.05 -3.24
C GLN A 121 4.47 16.06 -2.12
N THR A 122 4.50 17.11 -1.29
CA THR A 122 3.58 17.29 -0.16
C THR A 122 2.70 18.50 -0.40
N GLY A 123 1.42 18.41 -0.08
CA GLY A 123 0.49 19.52 -0.20
C GLY A 123 -0.92 19.02 -0.51
N THR A 124 -1.77 19.96 -0.90
CA THR A 124 -3.10 19.67 -1.42
C THR A 124 -3.04 19.68 -2.95
N PHE A 125 -3.60 18.65 -3.56
CA PHE A 125 -3.65 18.52 -5.01
C PHE A 125 -5.10 18.27 -5.42
N ASP A 126 -5.55 19.05 -6.39
CA ASP A 126 -6.85 18.85 -7.01
C ASP A 126 -6.64 18.10 -8.33
N PHE A 127 -7.30 16.95 -8.47
CA PHE A 127 -7.21 16.12 -9.66
C PHE A 127 -8.56 16.08 -10.38
N ALA A 128 -8.54 15.75 -11.67
CA ALA A 128 -9.76 15.35 -12.36
C ALA A 128 -10.41 14.19 -11.59
N ARG A 129 -11.75 14.18 -11.54
CA ARG A 129 -12.54 13.22 -10.75
C ARG A 129 -11.93 11.82 -10.87
N ILE A 130 -11.51 11.24 -9.77
CA ILE A 130 -10.97 9.87 -9.74
C ILE A 130 -12.11 8.92 -9.39
N ARG A 131 -12.08 7.71 -9.96
CA ARG A 131 -13.01 6.62 -9.65
C ARG A 131 -12.21 5.36 -9.32
N LEU A 132 -12.74 4.61 -8.37
CA LEU A 132 -12.24 3.30 -8.03
C LEU A 132 -12.44 2.35 -9.21
N TYR A 133 -11.38 1.66 -9.61
CA TYR A 133 -11.48 0.65 -10.65
C TYR A 133 -12.15 -0.62 -10.12
N ASN A 134 -13.40 -0.84 -10.56
CA ASN A 134 -14.09 -2.10 -10.34
C ASN A 134 -13.78 -3.04 -11.51
N GLY A 135 -12.77 -3.89 -11.34
CA GLY A 135 -12.55 -5.03 -12.22
C GLY A 135 -13.68 -6.05 -12.06
N ASN A 136 -14.41 -6.31 -13.15
CA ASN A 136 -15.36 -7.43 -13.24
C ASN A 136 -14.61 -8.77 -13.12
#